data_AF-A0A944BQT0-F1
#
_entry.id   AF-A0A944BQT0-F1
#
_cell.length_a   1.000
_cell.length_b   1.000
_cell.length_c   1.000
_cell.angle_alpha   90.00
_cell.angle_beta   90.00
_cell.angle_gamma   90.00
#
_symmetry.space_group_name_H-M   'P 1'
#
loop_
_entity.id
_entity.type
_entity.pdbx_description
1 polymer ?
#
loop_
_entity_poly.entity_id
_entity_poly.type
_entity_poly.pdbx_seq_one_letter_code
_entity_poly.pdbx_strand_id
1 'polypeptide(L)'
;TYIADADTLSHIVAETSMRDYYGQILRHAKSPQTSPIPARIYARVLSDLNFKRVHQSLQTLNRERENLRQYVSQNFTSWPDLEKTYDATIAYRQTAISQVLQSIYTSAIDEIHALDVSASQVAIEIKLSQRKREAACLKIVAAGGQCVESQSIATTETTKAHDEVFWTFDREFWRDELRSYVAAIPSMCPATE
;
A
#
# COMPACT_ATOMS: atom_id res chain seq x y z
N THR A 1 -3.73 -12.37 0.40
CA THR A 1 -2.91 -11.23 -0.09
C THR A 1 -2.92 -10.04 0.84
N TYR A 2 -4.00 -9.72 1.58
CA TYR A 2 -3.97 -8.64 2.60
C TYR A 2 -3.69 -9.14 4.03
N ILE A 3 -4.30 -10.25 4.44
CA ILE A 3 -4.10 -10.84 5.78
C ILE A 3 -2.63 -11.26 5.99
N ALA A 4 -2.04 -11.94 4.99
CA ALA A 4 -0.62 -12.31 5.02
C ALA A 4 0.31 -11.09 5.16
N ASP A 5 -0.06 -9.94 4.60
CA ASP A 5 0.70 -8.70 4.74
C ASP A 5 0.56 -8.13 6.16
N ALA A 6 -0.62 -8.18 6.78
CA ALA A 6 -0.81 -7.73 8.17
C ALA A 6 -0.04 -8.61 9.17
N ASP A 7 -0.06 -9.93 8.99
CA ASP A 7 0.70 -10.87 9.83
C ASP A 7 2.21 -10.62 9.68
N THR A 8 2.67 -10.44 8.45
CA THR A 8 4.08 -10.12 8.17
C THR A 8 4.47 -8.78 8.80
N LEU A 9 3.65 -7.75 8.68
CA LEU A 9 3.92 -6.43 9.27
C LEU A 9 3.86 -6.44 10.80
N SER A 10 2.95 -7.21 11.39
CA SER A 10 2.84 -7.36 12.84
C SER A 10 4.07 -8.08 13.40
N HIS A 11 4.53 -9.13 12.72
CA HIS A 11 5.75 -9.85 13.06
C HIS A 11 7.01 -8.98 12.89
N ILE A 12 7.06 -8.16 11.84
CA ILE A 12 8.10 -7.14 11.63
C ILE A 12 8.16 -6.19 12.82
N VAL A 13 7.01 -5.65 13.27
CA VAL A 13 6.95 -4.73 14.43
C VAL A 13 7.34 -5.42 15.74
N ALA A 14 7.00 -6.70 15.90
CA ALA A 14 7.22 -7.44 17.14
C ALA A 14 8.64 -8.00 17.31
N GLU A 15 9.26 -8.49 16.24
CA GLU A 15 10.48 -9.31 16.35
C GLU A 15 11.77 -8.61 15.92
N THR A 16 11.70 -7.58 15.07
CA THR A 16 12.89 -6.98 14.46
C THR A 16 13.02 -5.51 14.84
N SER A 17 14.23 -5.08 15.16
CA SER A 17 14.52 -3.67 15.49
C SER A 17 14.19 -2.77 14.30
N MET A 18 13.46 -1.68 14.54
CA MET A 18 13.18 -0.65 13.52
C MET A 18 14.45 -0.07 12.87
N ARG A 19 15.60 -0.16 13.55
CA ARG A 19 16.91 0.21 12.97
C ARG A 19 17.34 -0.74 11.85
N ASP A 20 17.08 -2.03 11.98
CA ASP A 20 17.43 -3.03 10.96
C ASP A 20 16.55 -2.82 9.72
N TYR A 21 15.28 -2.46 9.92
CA TYR A 21 14.38 -2.11 8.82
C TYR A 21 14.79 -0.85 8.08
N TYR A 22 15.22 0.18 8.80
CA TYR A 22 15.79 1.35 8.15
C TYR A 22 16.92 0.97 7.19
N GLY A 23 17.84 0.09 7.62
CA GLY A 23 18.90 -0.44 6.75
C GLY A 23 18.39 -1.24 5.54
N GLN A 24 17.30 -1.99 5.68
CA GLN A 24 16.65 -2.71 4.58
C GLN A 24 15.96 -1.75 3.59
N ILE A 25 15.28 -0.72 4.08
CA ILE A 25 14.65 0.32 3.26
C ILE A 25 15.68 1.04 2.40
N LEU A 26 16.82 1.42 2.98
CA LEU A 26 17.89 2.06 2.22
C LEU A 26 18.52 1.13 1.17
N ARG A 27 18.65 -0.16 1.47
CA ARG A 27 19.13 -1.15 0.49
C ARG A 27 18.14 -1.31 -0.65
N HIS A 28 16.86 -1.47 -0.34
CA HIS A 28 15.79 -1.61 -1.32
C HIS A 28 15.66 -0.36 -2.21
N ALA A 29 15.85 0.84 -1.64
CA ALA A 29 15.85 2.09 -2.40
C ALA A 29 17.01 2.22 -3.40
N LYS A 30 18.16 1.59 -3.13
CA LYS A 30 19.32 1.59 -4.03
C LYS A 30 19.25 0.47 -5.08
N SER A 31 18.72 -0.69 -4.69
CA SER A 31 18.55 -1.85 -5.55
C SER A 31 17.32 -2.61 -5.08
N PRO A 32 16.25 -2.72 -5.91
CA PRO A 32 15.07 -3.48 -5.55
C PRO A 32 15.45 -4.94 -5.32
N GLN A 33 15.50 -5.35 -4.05
CA GLN A 33 15.73 -6.74 -3.65
C GLN A 33 14.42 -7.37 -3.21
N THR A 34 14.33 -8.70 -3.35
CA THR A 34 13.29 -9.50 -2.70
C THR A 34 13.38 -9.27 -1.20
N SER A 35 12.35 -8.63 -0.65
CA SER A 35 12.23 -8.31 0.76
C SER A 35 10.95 -8.92 1.31
N PRO A 36 10.93 -9.35 2.58
CA PRO A 36 9.70 -9.74 3.26
C PRO A 36 8.71 -8.58 3.43
N ILE A 37 9.15 -7.32 3.27
CA ILE A 37 8.27 -6.15 3.39
C ILE A 37 7.50 -5.96 2.08
N PRO A 38 6.15 -5.83 2.12
CA PRO A 38 5.35 -5.55 0.93
C PRO A 38 5.78 -4.26 0.22
N ALA A 39 5.83 -4.27 -1.11
CA ALA A 39 6.28 -3.14 -1.93
C ALA A 39 5.54 -1.82 -1.64
N ARG A 40 4.24 -1.90 -1.31
CA ARG A 40 3.42 -0.75 -0.90
C ARG A 40 3.94 -0.04 0.34
N ILE A 41 4.53 -0.76 1.29
CA ILE A 41 5.10 -0.18 2.51
C ILE A 41 6.39 0.56 2.20
N TYR A 42 7.23 0.02 1.32
CA TYR A 42 8.40 0.74 0.82
C TYR A 42 8.01 2.05 0.15
N ALA A 43 7.03 2.03 -0.75
CA ALA A 43 6.53 3.22 -1.40
C ALA A 43 6.03 4.26 -0.38
N ARG A 44 5.25 3.83 0.62
CA ARG A 44 4.75 4.70 1.69
C ARG A 44 5.87 5.35 2.48
N VAL A 45 6.84 4.56 2.96
CA VAL A 45 8.00 5.09 3.70
C VAL A 45 8.84 6.04 2.86
N LEU A 46 9.15 5.68 1.61
CA LEU A 46 9.96 6.51 0.72
C LEU A 46 9.21 7.76 0.23
N SER A 47 7.89 7.78 0.30
CA SER A 47 7.08 8.98 0.00
C SER A 47 6.95 9.92 1.20
N ASP A 48 7.08 9.40 2.43
CA ASP A 48 6.85 10.15 3.67
C ASP A 48 7.84 11.31 3.86
N LEU A 49 7.29 12.51 4.09
CA LEU A 49 8.07 13.75 4.22
C LEU A 49 8.88 13.80 5.51
N ASN A 50 8.36 13.26 6.61
CA ASN A 50 9.05 13.24 7.89
C ASN A 50 10.23 12.27 7.83
N PHE A 51 10.03 11.09 7.25
CA PHE A 51 11.10 10.14 6.98
C PHE A 51 12.21 10.79 6.16
N LYS A 52 11.89 11.44 5.04
CA LYS A 52 12.88 12.16 4.21
C LYS A 52 13.64 13.21 5.01
N ARG A 53 12.95 14.03 5.80
CA ARG A 53 13.58 15.11 6.59
C ARG A 53 14.55 14.55 7.64
N VAL A 54 14.13 13.54 8.40
CA VAL A 54 14.98 12.94 9.44
C VAL A 54 16.14 12.19 8.79
N HIS A 55 15.90 11.48 7.69
CA HIS A 55 16.95 10.79 6.92
C HIS A 55 18.02 11.76 6.40
N GLN A 56 17.61 12.88 5.79
CA GLN A 56 18.53 13.92 5.30
C GLN A 56 19.33 14.56 6.44
N SER A 57 18.68 14.84 7.57
CA SER A 57 19.37 15.36 8.77
C SER A 57 20.43 14.37 9.25
N LEU A 58 20.12 13.07 9.30
CA LEU A 58 21.08 12.04 9.69
C LEU A 58 22.25 11.92 8.71
N GLN A 59 21.99 11.99 7.40
CA GLN A 59 23.05 12.00 6.38
C GLN A 59 23.98 13.20 6.52
N THR A 60 23.40 14.39 6.78
CA THR A 60 24.16 15.63 6.97
C THR A 60 25.05 15.52 8.19
N LEU A 61 24.53 15.07 9.34
CA LEU A 61 25.31 14.86 10.56
C LEU A 61 26.46 13.86 10.38
N ASN A 62 26.22 12.74 9.68
CA ASN A 62 27.29 11.78 9.41
C ASN A 62 28.38 12.36 8.51
N ARG A 63 27.99 13.15 7.48
CA ARG A 63 28.95 13.82 6.61
C ARG A 63 29.75 14.88 7.36
N GLU A 64 29.09 15.68 8.20
CA GLU A 64 29.77 16.67 9.04
C GLU A 64 30.77 16.02 9.99
N ARG A 65 30.36 14.94 10.68
CA ARG A 65 31.25 14.16 11.56
C ARG A 65 32.48 13.65 10.80
N GLU A 66 32.30 13.13 9.59
CA GLU A 66 33.41 12.61 8.79
C GLU A 66 34.35 13.73 8.29
N ASN A 67 33.79 14.83 7.78
CA ASN A 67 34.58 16.01 7.39
C ASN A 67 35.40 16.55 8.56
N LEU A 68 34.76 16.63 9.72
CA LEU A 68 35.38 17.00 10.98
C LEU A 68 36.52 16.03 11.29
N ARG A 69 36.28 14.72 11.29
CA ARG A 69 37.29 13.69 11.59
C ARG A 69 38.53 13.84 10.72
N GLN A 70 38.35 14.12 9.44
CA GLN A 70 39.44 14.39 8.50
C GLN A 70 40.20 15.67 8.87
N TYR A 71 39.49 16.77 9.14
CA TYR A 71 40.11 18.04 9.55
C TYR A 71 40.93 17.90 10.85
N VAL A 72 40.41 17.16 11.85
CA VAL A 72 41.15 16.94 13.08
C VAL A 72 42.34 16.03 12.88
N SER A 73 42.23 14.95 12.10
CA SER A 73 43.40 14.10 11.82
C SER A 73 44.59 14.87 11.22
N GLN A 74 44.33 16.02 10.58
CA GLN A 74 45.34 16.91 10.01
C GLN A 74 45.87 17.95 10.99
N ASN A 75 45.07 18.41 11.96
CA ASN A 75 45.37 19.59 12.78
C ASN A 75 45.45 19.34 14.30
N PHE A 76 44.89 18.24 14.81
CA PHE A 76 44.77 17.94 16.24
C PHE A 76 44.89 16.43 16.52
N THR A 77 45.26 16.07 17.75
CA THR A 77 45.39 14.65 18.15
C THR A 77 44.07 14.01 18.55
N SER A 78 43.12 14.74 19.16
CA SER A 78 41.77 14.25 19.48
C SER A 78 40.81 15.36 19.92
N TRP A 79 39.53 15.02 20.03
CA TRP A 79 38.40 15.90 20.39
C TRP A 79 37.18 15.12 20.92
N PRO A 80 37.35 14.42 22.05
CA PRO A 80 36.39 13.43 22.53
C PRO A 80 35.00 14.01 22.87
N ASP A 81 34.91 15.26 23.33
CA ASP A 81 33.63 15.86 23.72
C ASP A 81 32.75 16.21 22.52
N LEU A 82 33.36 16.68 21.42
CA LEU A 82 32.64 16.94 20.18
C LEU A 82 32.18 15.64 19.53
N GLU A 83 33.04 14.61 19.51
CA GLU A 83 32.69 13.29 18.96
C GLU A 83 31.52 12.65 19.75
N LYS A 84 31.55 12.71 21.09
CA LYS A 84 30.42 12.28 21.93
C LYS A 84 29.13 13.03 21.61
N THR A 85 29.22 14.33 21.36
CA THR A 85 28.04 15.15 21.02
C THR A 85 27.44 14.74 19.67
N TYR A 86 28.29 14.50 18.66
CA TYR A 86 27.84 13.96 17.37
C TYR A 86 27.23 12.57 17.51
N ASP A 87 27.85 11.68 18.28
CA ASP A 87 27.33 10.33 18.50
C ASP A 87 25.98 10.35 19.21
N ALA A 88 25.81 11.18 20.24
CA ALA A 88 24.52 11.37 20.91
C ALA A 88 23.46 11.93 19.95
N THR A 89 23.82 12.90 19.11
CA THR A 89 22.89 13.51 18.14
C THR A 89 22.49 12.52 17.04
N ILE A 90 23.44 11.74 16.53
CA ILE A 90 23.21 10.66 15.56
C ILE A 90 22.29 9.60 16.18
N ALA A 91 22.56 9.16 17.41
CA ALA A 91 21.72 8.19 18.11
C ALA A 91 20.28 8.71 18.31
N TYR A 92 20.13 9.98 18.70
CA TYR A 92 18.82 10.62 18.80
C TYR A 92 18.07 10.63 17.46
N ARG A 93 18.74 10.99 16.37
CA ARG A 93 18.14 10.96 15.03
C ARG A 93 17.80 9.56 14.55
N GLN A 94 18.61 8.56 14.87
CA GLN A 94 18.29 7.15 14.60
C GLN A 94 17.02 6.72 15.34
N THR A 95 16.85 7.11 16.60
CA THR A 95 15.62 6.85 17.36
C THR A 95 14.41 7.54 16.73
N ALA A 96 14.56 8.78 16.28
CA ALA A 96 13.49 9.49 15.56
C ALA A 96 13.09 8.78 14.26
N ILE A 97 14.05 8.26 13.47
CA ILE A 97 13.73 7.43 12.29
C ILE A 97 12.96 6.19 12.69
N SER A 98 13.39 5.48 13.74
CA SER A 98 12.70 4.28 14.23
C SER A 98 11.24 4.58 14.61
N GLN A 99 10.98 5.71 15.26
CA GLN A 99 9.63 6.13 15.63
C GLN A 99 8.76 6.45 14.41
N VAL A 100 9.31 7.15 13.41
CA VAL A 100 8.61 7.45 12.15
C VAL A 100 8.26 6.16 11.43
N LEU A 101 9.22 5.23 11.31
CA LEU A 101 8.97 3.93 10.71
C LEU A 101 7.87 3.19 11.45
N GLN A 102 7.99 3.06 12.77
CA GLN A 102 6.97 2.39 13.59
C GLN A 102 5.57 2.97 13.36
N SER A 103 5.44 4.30 13.33
CA SER A 103 4.16 4.96 13.04
C SER A 103 3.60 4.59 11.66
N ILE A 104 4.44 4.54 10.63
CA ILE A 104 4.03 4.15 9.27
C ILE A 104 3.60 2.67 9.24
N TYR A 105 4.35 1.78 9.88
CA TYR A 105 4.02 0.36 9.96
C TYR A 105 2.71 0.12 10.70
N THR A 106 2.52 0.72 11.88
CA THR A 106 1.28 0.61 12.65
C THR A 106 0.09 1.12 11.86
N SER A 107 0.21 2.30 11.23
CA SER A 107 -0.88 2.84 10.40
C SER A 107 -1.23 1.95 9.22
N ALA A 108 -0.25 1.29 8.61
CA ALA A 108 -0.51 0.33 7.53
C ALA A 108 -1.20 -0.95 8.03
N ILE A 109 -0.85 -1.43 9.23
CA ILE A 109 -1.53 -2.59 9.85
C ILE A 109 -2.99 -2.24 10.13
N ASP A 110 -3.25 -1.08 10.75
CA ASP A 110 -4.60 -0.63 11.08
C ASP A 110 -5.48 -0.49 9.83
N GLU A 111 -4.92 0.04 8.75
CA GLU A 111 -5.60 0.16 7.46
C GLU A 111 -5.94 -1.21 6.86
N ILE A 112 -5.01 -2.17 6.92
CA ILE A 112 -5.28 -3.54 6.44
C ILE A 112 -6.38 -4.19 7.28
N HIS A 113 -6.36 -4.03 8.61
CA HIS A 113 -7.41 -4.55 9.48
C HIS A 113 -8.78 -3.92 9.19
N ALA A 114 -8.82 -2.60 8.95
CA ALA A 114 -10.06 -1.92 8.59
C ALA A 114 -10.64 -2.43 7.26
N LEU A 115 -9.79 -2.66 6.26
CA LEU A 115 -10.20 -3.23 4.98
C LEU A 115 -10.72 -4.66 5.14
N ASP A 116 -10.11 -5.49 5.99
CA ASP A 116 -10.54 -6.86 6.24
C ASP A 116 -11.93 -6.92 6.92
N VAL A 117 -12.15 -6.06 7.91
CA VAL A 117 -13.47 -5.90 8.55
C VAL A 117 -14.52 -5.46 7.52
N SER A 118 -14.20 -4.47 6.67
CA SER A 118 -15.11 -4.01 5.62
C SER A 118 -15.41 -5.12 4.60
N ALA A 119 -14.41 -5.90 4.20
CA ALA A 119 -14.61 -7.02 3.26
C ALA A 119 -15.51 -8.11 3.85
N SER A 120 -15.31 -8.42 5.14
CA SER A 120 -16.15 -9.36 5.88
C SER A 120 -17.60 -8.88 5.97
N GLN A 121 -17.80 -7.58 6.24
CA GLN A 121 -19.14 -7.00 6.29
C GLN A 121 -19.85 -7.11 4.92
N VAL A 122 -19.17 -6.76 3.83
CA VAL A 122 -19.72 -6.89 2.47
C VAL A 122 -20.06 -8.34 2.15
N ALA A 123 -19.21 -9.30 2.53
CA ALA A 123 -19.49 -10.72 2.32
C ALA A 123 -20.75 -11.19 3.08
N ILE A 124 -20.98 -10.69 4.29
CA ILE A 124 -22.21 -10.96 5.06
C ILE A 124 -23.42 -10.34 4.37
N GLU A 125 -23.33 -9.09 3.93
CA GLU A 125 -24.42 -8.40 3.23
C GLU A 125 -24.81 -9.12 1.94
N ILE A 126 -23.84 -9.58 1.15
CA ILE A 126 -24.08 -10.41 -0.05
C ILE A 126 -24.85 -11.67 0.33
N LYS A 127 -24.40 -12.43 1.34
CA LYS A 127 -25.07 -13.66 1.78
C LYS A 127 -26.50 -13.41 2.27
N LEU A 128 -26.72 -12.33 3.01
CA LEU A 128 -28.07 -11.95 3.47
C LEU A 128 -28.98 -11.57 2.28
N SER A 129 -28.44 -10.84 1.30
CA SER A 129 -29.18 -10.47 0.10
C SER A 129 -29.57 -11.70 -0.74
N GLN A 130 -28.67 -12.68 -0.88
CA GLN A 130 -28.92 -13.96 -1.54
C GLN A 130 -30.04 -14.73 -0.84
N ARG A 131 -29.97 -14.89 0.48
CA ARG A 131 -31.04 -15.55 1.24
C ARG A 131 -32.41 -14.86 1.11
N LYS A 132 -32.43 -13.53 1.06
CA LYS A 132 -33.68 -12.78 0.83
C LYS A 132 -34.25 -13.05 -0.56
N ARG A 133 -33.41 -13.11 -1.59
CA ARG A 133 -33.81 -13.47 -2.96
C ARG A 133 -34.33 -14.90 -3.03
N GLU A 134 -33.61 -15.86 -2.44
CA GLU A 134 -34.03 -17.27 -2.34
C GLU A 134 -35.39 -17.41 -1.65
N ALA A 135 -35.61 -16.71 -0.52
CA ALA A 135 -36.88 -16.75 0.20
C ALA A 135 -38.03 -16.13 -0.62
N ALA A 136 -37.79 -15.05 -1.36
CA ALA A 136 -38.77 -14.45 -2.25
C ALA A 136 -39.11 -15.39 -3.43
N CYS A 137 -38.09 -16.01 -4.01
CA CYS A 137 -38.20 -17.00 -5.07
C CYS A 137 -39.04 -18.22 -4.64
N LEU A 138 -38.79 -18.75 -3.43
CA LEU A 138 -39.57 -19.84 -2.85
C LEU A 138 -41.06 -19.50 -2.71
N LYS A 139 -41.41 -18.26 -2.35
CA LYS A 139 -42.81 -17.81 -2.28
C LYS A 139 -43.49 -17.81 -3.65
N ILE A 140 -42.77 -17.39 -4.70
CA ILE A 140 -43.29 -17.38 -6.08
C ILE A 140 -43.54 -18.81 -6.57
N VAL A 141 -42.59 -19.71 -6.32
CA VAL A 141 -42.72 -21.14 -6.67
C VAL A 141 -43.87 -21.79 -5.90
N ALA A 142 -44.01 -21.50 -4.60
CA ALA A 142 -45.13 -22.01 -3.79
C ALA A 142 -46.51 -21.54 -4.29
N ALA A 143 -46.58 -20.37 -4.94
CA ALA A 143 -47.79 -19.85 -5.57
C ALA A 143 -48.02 -20.39 -7.01
N GLY A 144 -47.18 -21.31 -7.49
CA GLY A 144 -47.29 -21.92 -8.81
C GLY A 144 -46.63 -21.13 -9.95
N GLY A 145 -45.88 -20.06 -9.65
CA GLY A 145 -45.12 -19.28 -10.63
C GLY A 145 -43.71 -19.84 -10.87
N GLN A 146 -43.09 -19.49 -12.00
CA GLN A 146 -41.66 -19.73 -12.21
C GLN A 146 -40.85 -18.57 -11.62
N CYS A 147 -39.87 -18.92 -10.79
CA CYS A 147 -38.89 -17.96 -10.34
C CYS A 147 -37.86 -17.73 -11.45
N VAL A 148 -37.96 -16.59 -12.12
CA VAL A 148 -36.97 -16.15 -13.09
C VAL A 148 -36.02 -15.23 -12.34
N GLU A 149 -34.79 -15.68 -12.11
CA GLU A 149 -33.70 -14.77 -11.75
C GLU A 149 -33.46 -13.87 -12.96
N SER A 150 -34.10 -12.70 -13.00
CA SER A 150 -33.61 -11.63 -13.86
C SER A 150 -32.19 -11.36 -13.39
N GLN A 151 -31.20 -11.64 -14.24
CA GLN A 151 -29.85 -11.11 -14.11
C GLN A 151 -29.86 -9.58 -14.27
N SER A 152 -30.67 -8.86 -13.48
CA SER A 152 -30.27 -7.52 -13.11
C SER A 152 -29.14 -7.75 -12.13
N ILE A 153 -27.90 -7.66 -12.62
CA ILE A 153 -26.75 -7.37 -11.79
C ILE A 153 -27.11 -6.04 -11.12
N ALA A 154 -27.82 -6.11 -10.00
CA ALA A 154 -27.89 -5.05 -9.04
C ALA A 154 -26.51 -5.05 -8.39
N THR A 155 -25.53 -4.52 -9.11
CA THR A 155 -24.51 -3.68 -8.50
C THR A 155 -25.30 -2.66 -7.71
N THR A 156 -25.49 -2.95 -6.42
CA THR A 156 -25.70 -1.88 -5.45
C THR A 156 -24.51 -0.97 -5.63
N GLU A 157 -24.70 0.06 -6.46
CA GLU A 157 -23.93 1.29 -6.44
C GLU A 157 -24.03 1.82 -5.02
N THR A 158 -23.14 1.32 -4.17
CA THR A 158 -22.61 2.14 -3.12
C THR A 158 -21.80 3.18 -3.88
N THR A 159 -22.41 4.35 -4.10
CA THR A 159 -21.69 5.60 -4.38
C THR A 159 -20.75 5.85 -3.19
N LYS A 160 -19.65 5.09 -3.14
CA LYS A 160 -18.42 5.53 -2.51
C LYS A 160 -17.66 6.35 -3.54
N ALA A 161 -17.05 7.41 -3.04
CA ALA A 161 -16.42 8.49 -3.78
C ALA A 161 -15.57 7.98 -4.97
N HIS A 162 -15.59 8.77 -6.03
CA HIS A 162 -15.08 8.53 -7.37
C HIS A 162 -13.56 8.28 -7.53
N ASP A 163 -12.83 7.99 -6.47
CA ASP A 163 -11.40 7.78 -6.56
C ASP A 163 -11.06 6.38 -6.06
N GLU A 164 -10.49 5.56 -6.95
CA GLU A 164 -9.91 4.22 -6.69
C GLU A 164 -10.86 3.00 -6.76
N VAL A 165 -11.58 2.84 -7.88
CA VAL A 165 -11.93 1.48 -8.34
C VAL A 165 -10.72 0.89 -9.06
N PHE A 166 -9.92 0.09 -8.35
CA PHE A 166 -8.90 -0.74 -8.98
C PHE A 166 -9.58 -1.87 -9.78
N TRP A 167 -9.70 -1.68 -11.09
CA TRP A 167 -10.09 -2.73 -12.02
C TRP A 167 -9.04 -3.85 -11.98
N THR A 168 -9.43 -5.08 -11.63
CA THR A 168 -8.52 -6.24 -11.46
C THR A 168 -8.13 -6.92 -12.78
N PHE A 169 -8.47 -6.35 -13.93
CA PHE A 169 -8.18 -6.95 -15.23
C PHE A 169 -7.03 -6.21 -15.89
N ASP A 170 -5.82 -6.72 -15.63
CA ASP A 170 -4.60 -6.25 -16.27
C ASP A 170 -4.65 -6.56 -17.78
N ARG A 171 -4.95 -5.53 -18.57
CA ARG A 171 -4.32 -5.18 -19.86
C ARG A 171 -4.62 -5.89 -21.18
N GLU A 172 -5.37 -7.00 -21.29
CA GLU A 172 -5.46 -7.68 -22.61
C GLU A 172 -6.83 -7.72 -23.30
N PHE A 173 -7.96 -7.57 -22.60
CA PHE A 173 -9.26 -7.80 -23.26
C PHE A 173 -9.78 -6.62 -24.10
N TRP A 174 -9.48 -5.38 -23.71
CA TRP A 174 -10.05 -4.19 -24.37
C TRP A 174 -9.43 -3.84 -25.73
N ARG A 175 -8.20 -4.28 -26.00
CA ARG A 175 -7.55 -3.98 -27.30
C ARG A 175 -8.23 -4.69 -28.46
N ASP A 176 -8.74 -5.89 -28.23
CA ASP A 176 -9.36 -6.70 -29.29
C ASP A 176 -10.83 -6.31 -29.51
N GLU A 177 -11.55 -5.92 -28.45
CA GLU A 177 -12.92 -5.39 -28.63
C GLU A 177 -12.93 -4.00 -29.29
N LEU A 178 -12.01 -3.10 -28.94
CA LEU A 178 -11.94 -1.78 -29.58
C LEU A 178 -11.60 -1.88 -31.08
N ARG A 179 -10.80 -2.87 -31.50
CA ARG A 179 -10.57 -3.12 -32.94
C ARG A 179 -11.82 -3.64 -33.64
N SER A 180 -12.61 -4.48 -32.99
CA SER A 180 -13.91 -4.95 -33.52
C SER A 180 -14.87 -3.77 -33.74
N TYR A 181 -14.99 -2.87 -32.77
CA TYR A 181 -15.85 -1.68 -32.90
C TYR A 181 -15.35 -0.70 -33.96
N VAL A 182 -14.03 -0.45 -34.05
CA VAL A 182 -13.47 0.45 -35.08
C VAL A 182 -13.58 -0.15 -36.49
N ALA A 183 -13.53 -1.48 -36.63
CA ALA A 183 -13.73 -2.15 -37.92
C ALA A 183 -15.21 -2.20 -38.37
N ALA A 184 -16.16 -2.14 -37.43
CA ALA A 184 -17.60 -2.19 -37.72
C ALA A 184 -18.23 -0.83 -38.05
N ILE A 185 -17.57 0.29 -37.70
CA ILE A 185 -18.11 1.63 -37.95
C ILE A 185 -18.11 2.02 -39.45
N PRO A 186 -17.08 1.70 -40.26
CA PRO A 186 -17.10 2.03 -41.69
C PRO A 186 -18.09 1.21 -42.52
N SER A 187 -18.54 0.04 -42.04
CA SER A 187 -19.48 -0.82 -42.78
C SER A 187 -20.96 -0.43 -42.60
N MET A 188 -21.26 0.50 -41.68
CA MET A 188 -22.63 0.96 -41.39
C MET A 188 -22.90 2.43 -41.74
N CYS A 189 -21.94 3.15 -42.32
CA CYS A 189 -22.22 4.44 -42.97
C CYS A 189 -22.54 4.18 -44.45
N PRO A 190 -23.80 4.35 -44.91
CA PRO A 190 -24.04 4.44 -46.34
C PRO A 190 -23.27 5.64 -46.89
N ALA A 191 -22.47 5.41 -47.93
CA ALA A 191 -21.89 6.50 -48.72
C ALA A 191 -23.04 7.39 -49.18
N THR A 192 -23.08 8.61 -48.68
CA THR A 192 -23.96 9.65 -49.19
C THR A 192 -23.31 10.17 -50.46
N GLU A 193 -23.94 9.87 -51.60
CA GLU A 193 -23.84 10.67 -52.83
C GLU A 193 -24.40 12.08 -52.60
#